data_AF-A0A2E8XP03-F1
#
_entry.id   AF-A0A2E8XP03-F1
#
_cell.length_a   1.000
_cell.length_b   1.000
_cell.length_c   1.000
_cell.angle_alpha   90.00
_cell.angle_beta   90.00
_cell.angle_gamma   90.00
#
_symmetry.space_group_name_H-M   'P 1'
#
loop_
_entity.id
_entity.type
_entity.pdbx_description
1 polymer ?
#
loop_
_entity_poly.entity_id
_entity_poly.type
_entity_poly.pdbx_seq_one_letter_code
_entity_poly.pdbx_strand_id
1 'polypeptide(L)' 'MDTRIDELRQKHASLETKIDGEVQRPHPDDSVISHLKKEKLRLKDEIASLERA' A
#
# COMPACT_ATOMS: atom_id res chain seq x y z
N MET A 1 -14.96 -16.61 -1.47
CA MET A 1 -15.40 -15.60 -2.45
C MET A 1 -14.71 -14.30 -2.08
N ASP A 2 -13.37 -14.32 -1.98
CA ASP A 2 -12.60 -13.27 -1.29
C ASP A 2 -11.35 -12.88 -2.08
N THR A 3 -11.30 -13.28 -3.36
CA THR A 3 -10.18 -13.01 -4.27
C THR A 3 -9.90 -11.52 -4.37
N ARG A 4 -10.94 -10.68 -4.29
CA ARG A 4 -10.83 -9.22 -4.34
C ARG A 4 -10.01 -8.66 -3.18
N ILE A 5 -10.22 -9.16 -1.96
CA ILE A 5 -9.49 -8.72 -0.77
C ILE A 5 -8.04 -9.21 -0.83
N ASP A 6 -7.82 -10.43 -1.30
CA ASP A 6 -6.48 -11.00 -1.47
C ASP A 6 -5.64 -10.21 -2.49
N GLU A 7 -6.22 -9.87 -3.64
CA GLU A 7 -5.60 -9.02 -4.66
C GLU A 7 -5.25 -7.62 -4.10
N LEU A 8 -6.15 -7.02 -3.32
CA LEU A 8 -5.91 -5.72 -2.69
C LEU A 8 -4.81 -5.80 -1.63
N ARG A 9 -4.78 -6.87 -0.83
CA ARG A 9 -3.70 -7.13 0.15
C ARG A 9 -2.36 -7.33 -0.55
N GLN A 10 -2.32 -8.04 -1.66
CA GLN A 10 -1.10 -8.25 -2.44
C GLN A 10 -0.58 -6.93 -3.04
N LYS A 11 -1.48 -6.08 -3.55
CA LYS A 11 -1.13 -4.72 -4.01
C LYS A 11 -0.62 -3.84 -2.87
N HIS A 12 -1.27 -3.90 -1.70
CA HIS A 12 -0.83 -3.19 -0.49
C HIS A 12 0.58 -3.62 -0.07
N ALA A 13 0.84 -4.92 0.02
CA ALA A 13 2.16 -5.45 0.35
C ALA A 13 3.23 -5.01 -0.68
N SER A 14 2.89 -5.02 -1.97
CA SER A 14 3.82 -4.54 -3.02
C SER A 14 4.14 -3.05 -2.89
N LEU A 15 3.16 -2.22 -2.51
CA LEU A 15 3.38 -0.79 -2.23
C LEU A 15 4.24 -0.58 -0.98
N GLU A 16 4.05 -1.38 0.07
CA GLU A 16 4.91 -1.37 1.25
C GLU A 16 6.36 -1.66 0.90
N THR A 17 6.62 -2.73 0.16
CA THR A 17 7.99 -3.08 -0.26
C THR A 17 8.63 -1.97 -1.08
N LYS A 18 7.87 -1.31 -1.96
CA LYS A 18 8.36 -0.14 -2.72
C LYS A 18 8.69 1.03 -1.81
N ILE A 19 7.84 1.33 -0.84
CA ILE A 19 8.09 2.40 0.15
C ILE A 19 9.35 2.08 0.95
N ASP A 20 9.47 0.86 1.45
CA ASP A 20 10.60 0.45 2.29
C ASP A 20 11.92 0.53 1.53
N GLY A 21 11.94 0.04 0.29
CA GLY A 21 13.09 0.17 -0.59
C GLY A 21 13.50 1.63 -0.86
N GLU A 22 12.53 2.53 -1.05
CA GLU A 22 12.80 3.94 -1.30
C GLU A 22 13.22 4.71 -0.03
N VAL A 23 12.68 4.35 1.13
CA VAL A 23 13.09 4.88 2.43
C VAL A 23 14.51 4.43 2.80
N GLN A 24 14.90 3.22 2.40
CA GLN A 24 16.25 2.71 2.62
C GLN A 24 17.31 3.33 1.69
N ARG A 25 16.92 4.04 0.63
CA ARG A 25 17.89 4.71 -0.23
C ARG A 25 18.56 5.88 0.51
N PRO A 26 19.85 6.14 0.23
CA PRO A 26 20.57 7.29 0.79
C PRO A 26 19.97 8.65 0.35
N HIS A 27 19.20 8.67 -0.74
CA HIS A 27 18.40 9.81 -1.18
C HIS A 27 16.94 9.38 -1.34
N PRO A 28 16.14 9.40 -0.27
CA PRO A 28 14.73 9.09 -0.34
C PRO A 28 13.96 10.25 -0.97
N ASP A 29 13.12 9.95 -1.97
CA ASP A 29 12.16 10.91 -2.50
C ASP A 29 10.93 10.96 -1.59
N ASP A 30 10.93 11.85 -0.59
CA ASP A 30 9.83 12.02 0.36
C ASP A 30 8.46 12.26 -0.30
N SER A 31 8.45 12.92 -1.46
CA SER A 31 7.22 13.13 -2.25
C SER A 31 6.65 11.82 -2.78
N VAL A 32 7.52 10.94 -3.31
CA VAL A 32 7.16 9.61 -3.81
C VAL A 32 6.73 8.72 -2.65
N ILE A 33 7.49 8.71 -1.55
CA ILE A 33 7.15 7.97 -0.33
C ILE A 33 5.80 8.41 0.23
N SER A 34 5.52 9.71 0.28
CA SER A 34 4.23 10.25 0.72
C SER A 34 3.08 9.86 -0.20
N HIS A 35 3.31 9.86 -1.52
CA HIS A 35 2.32 9.40 -2.50
C HIS A 35 2.00 7.92 -2.31
N LEU A 36 3.03 7.08 -2.26
CA LEU A 36 2.90 5.63 -2.05
C LEU A 36 2.24 5.31 -0.71
N LYS A 37 2.59 6.02 0.38
CA LYS A 37 1.92 5.87 1.69
C LYS A 37 0.44 6.24 1.64
N LYS A 38 0.07 7.28 0.89
CA LYS A 38 -1.35 7.66 0.68
C LYS A 38 -2.10 6.60 -0.13
N GLU A 39 -1.51 6.07 -1.19
CA GLU A 39 -2.12 4.99 -1.97
C GLU A 39 -2.29 3.72 -1.12
N LYS A 40 -1.26 3.35 -0.35
CA LYS A 40 -1.33 2.26 0.62
C LYS A 40 -2.46 2.46 1.62
N LEU A 41 -2.61 3.68 2.17
CA LEU A 41 -3.69 3.98 3.11
C LEU A 41 -5.07 3.82 2.49
N ARG A 42 -5.27 4.29 1.25
CA ARG A 42 -6.52 4.10 0.51
C ARG A 42 -6.85 2.61 0.28
N LEU A 43 -5.86 1.82 -0.12
CA LEU A 43 -6.01 0.37 -0.29
C LEU A 43 -6.39 -0.31 1.04
N LYS A 44 -5.76 0.09 2.14
CA LYS A 44 -6.08 -0.42 3.47
C LYS A 44 -7.52 -0.09 3.88
N ASP A 45 -7.97 1.15 3.64
CA ASP A 45 -9.36 1.57 3.91
C ASP A 45 -10.35 0.79 3.03
N GLU A 46 -10.04 0.59 1.74
CA GLU A 46 -10.88 -0.19 0.82
C GLU A 46 -10.98 -1.66 1.27
N ILE A 47 -9.86 -2.28 1.68
CA ILE A 47 -9.85 -3.63 2.25
C ILE A 47 -10.70 -3.67 3.52
N ALA A 48 -10.51 -2.72 4.45
CA ALA A 48 -11.25 -2.69 5.70
C ALA A 48 -12.76 -2.47 5.50
N SER A 49 -13.12 -1.70 4.47
CA SER A 49 -14.51 -1.51 4.03
C SER A 49 -15.10 -2.82 3.49
N LEU A 50 -14.36 -3.52 2.62
CA LEU A 50 -14.76 -4.81 2.05
C LEU A 50 -14.79 -5.94 3.09
N GLU A 51 -13.89 -5.93 4.08
CA GLU A 51 -13.88 -6.90 5.19
C GLU A 51 -15.04 -6.70 6.17
N ARG A 52 -15.65 -5.50 6.21
CA ARG A 52 -16.81 -5.18 7.06
C ARG A 52 -18.16 -5.36 6.36
N ALA A 53 -18.18 -5.48 5.04
CA ALA A 53 -19.37 -5.62 4.22
C ALA A 53 -19.78 -7.10 4.09
#